data_AF-A0A392LZH6-F1
#
_entry.id   AF-A0A392LZH6-F1
#
_cell.length_a   1.000
_cell.length_b   1.000
_cell.length_c   1.000
_cell.angle_alpha   90.00
_cell.angle_beta   90.00
_cell.angle_gamma   90.00
#
_symmetry.space_group_name_H-M   'P 1'
#
loop_
_entity.id
_entity.type
_entity.pdbx_description
1 polymer ?
#
loop_
_entity_poly.entity_id
_entity_poly.type
_entity_poly.pdbx_seq_one_letter_code
_entity_poly.pdbx_strand_id
1 'polypeptide(L)'
;MAKAYDRVEWPFLQATLVSMGFPQKLTNTFIRCVSTVKFSILINGNPSLPFYPQRGLRQGDPLSPYLFILCADVLSGLITQAQQRKLIHGAKIAPGAPEIT
;
A
#
# COMPACT_ATOMS: atom_id res chain seq x y z
N MET A 1 8.68 -7.76 3.33
CA MET A 1 7.86 -7.19 2.24
C MET A 1 8.75 -6.87 1.04
N ALA A 2 8.62 -7.59 -0.08
CA ALA A 2 9.35 -7.21 -1.29
C ALA A 2 8.58 -6.09 -2.01
N LYS A 3 9.26 -4.97 -2.32
CA LYS A 3 8.70 -3.85 -3.07
C LYS A 3 7.38 -3.32 -2.48
N ALA A 4 7.40 -3.02 -1.17
CA ALA A 4 6.20 -2.68 -0.40
C ALA A 4 5.44 -1.47 -0.98
N TYR A 5 6.18 -0.42 -1.36
CA TYR A 5 5.62 0.79 -1.97
C TYR A 5 4.97 0.49 -3.34
N ASP A 6 5.56 -0.38 -4.15
CA ASP A 6 5.08 -0.70 -5.52
C ASP A 6 3.81 -1.55 -5.54
N ARG A 7 3.37 -2.08 -4.38
CA ARG A 7 2.25 -3.01 -4.26
C ARG A 7 1.01 -2.43 -3.58
N VAL A 8 1.02 -1.16 -3.20
CA VAL A 8 -0.16 -0.52 -2.61
C VAL A 8 -1.22 -0.32 -3.68
N GLU A 9 -2.34 -1.04 -3.58
CA GLU A 9 -3.48 -0.88 -4.48
C GLU A 9 -4.21 0.43 -4.18
N TRP A 10 -4.41 1.30 -5.18
CA TRP A 10 -5.06 2.60 -4.98
C TRP A 10 -6.51 2.51 -4.47
N PRO A 11 -7.34 1.51 -4.88
CA PRO A 11 -8.65 1.32 -4.27
C PRO A 11 -8.56 1.05 -2.77
N PHE A 12 -7.55 0.32 -2.32
CA PHE A 12 -7.33 0.06 -0.90
C PHE A 12 -6.86 1.32 -0.15
N LEU A 13 -5.97 2.11 -0.75
CA LEU A 13 -5.59 3.42 -0.20
C LEU A 13 -6.81 4.34 -0.05
N GLN A 14 -7.68 4.40 -1.05
CA GLN A 14 -8.90 5.21 -1.00
C GLN A 14 -9.83 4.74 0.13
N ALA A 15 -10.06 3.42 0.21
CA ALA A 15 -10.88 2.84 1.28
C ALA A 15 -10.29 3.13 2.66
N THR A 16 -8.96 3.05 2.82
CA THR A 16 -8.25 3.37 4.05
C THR A 16 -8.51 4.81 4.47
N LEU A 17 -8.28 5.78 3.58
CA LEU A 17 -8.51 7.20 3.86
C LEU A 17 -9.97 7.49 4.25
N VAL A 18 -10.93 6.91 3.53
CA VAL A 18 -12.36 7.05 3.85
C VAL A 18 -12.68 6.44 5.21
N SER A 19 -12.17 5.25 5.51
CA SER A 19 -12.43 4.55 6.79
C SER A 19 -11.87 5.31 8.00
N MET A 20 -10.77 6.05 7.81
CA MET A 20 -10.17 6.91 8.83
C MET A 20 -10.82 8.29 8.94
N GLY A 21 -11.89 8.55 8.19
CA GLY A 21 -12.67 9.79 8.28
C GLY A 21 -12.08 10.99 7.53
N PHE A 22 -11.18 10.78 6.56
CA PHE A 22 -10.64 11.87 5.76
C PHE A 22 -11.75 12.53 4.91
N PRO A 23 -11.78 13.87 4.81
CA PRO A 23 -12.74 14.56 3.94
C PRO A 23 -12.59 14.13 2.48
N GLN A 24 -13.72 13.93 1.78
CA GLN A 24 -13.73 13.43 0.39
C GLN A 24 -12.84 14.25 -0.55
N LYS A 25 -12.81 15.58 -0.38
CA LYS A 25 -11.97 16.47 -1.19
C LYS A 25 -10.48 16.17 -1.00
N LEU A 26 -10.05 15.90 0.23
CA LEU A 26 -8.66 15.57 0.56
C LEU A 26 -8.31 14.17 0.03
N THR A 27 -9.20 13.20 0.24
CA THR A 27 -9.06 11.85 -0.32
C THR A 27 -8.89 11.88 -1.84
N ASN A 28 -9.75 12.60 -2.55
CA ASN A 28 -9.64 12.76 -4.01
C ASN A 28 -8.32 13.41 -4.43
N THR A 29 -7.80 14.34 -3.62
CA THR A 29 -6.51 14.99 -3.87
C THR A 29 -5.38 13.97 -3.76
N PHE A 30 -5.32 13.18 -2.68
CA PHE A 30 -4.30 12.14 -2.53
C PHE A 30 -4.38 11.07 -3.61
N ILE A 31 -5.57 10.58 -3.95
CA ILE A 31 -5.74 9.60 -5.03
C ILE A 31 -5.29 10.17 -6.38
N ARG A 32 -5.60 11.43 -6.68
CA ARG A 32 -5.10 12.09 -7.90
C ARG A 32 -3.58 12.22 -7.89
N CYS A 33 -2.97 12.58 -6.76
CA CYS A 33 -1.52 12.70 -6.64
C CYS A 33 -0.79 11.39 -6.97
N VAL A 34 -1.29 10.25 -6.47
CA VAL A 34 -0.63 8.96 -6.71
C VAL A 34 -0.96 8.37 -8.08
N SER A 35 -2.15 8.66 -8.64
CA SER A 35 -2.62 8.02 -9.88
C SER A 35 -2.19 8.69 -11.18
N THR A 36 -1.80 9.96 -11.13
CA THR A 36 -1.45 10.75 -12.32
C THR A 36 0.03 10.74 -12.66
N VAL A 37 0.86 10.10 -11.84
CA VAL A 37 2.31 10.05 -12.05
C VAL A 37 2.65 9.28 -13.32
N LYS A 38 3.73 9.68 -14.00
CA LYS A 38 4.27 8.97 -15.16
C LYS A 38 5.72 8.59 -14.87
N PHE A 39 6.11 7.39 -15.30
CA PHE A 39 7.46 6.89 -15.12
C PHE A 39 8.11 6.61 -16.47
N SER A 40 9.42 6.81 -16.55
CA SER A 40 10.29 6.30 -17.60
C SER A 40 11.46 5.60 -16.94
N ILE A 41 11.92 4.49 -17.50
CA ILE A 41 13.10 3.77 -17.03
C ILE A 41 14.29 4.27 -17.82
N LEU A 42 15.41 4.58 -17.14
CA LEU A 42 16.66 4.89 -17.83
C LEU A 42 17.32 3.58 -18.29
N ILE A 43 17.48 3.41 -19.60
CA ILE A 43 18.17 2.30 -20.23
C ILE A 43 19.46 2.86 -20.83
N ASN A 44 20.62 2.47 -20.28
CA ASN A 44 21.93 3.00 -20.67
C ASN A 44 21.98 4.54 -20.66
N GLY A 45 21.37 5.16 -19.65
CA GLY A 45 21.30 6.62 -19.51
C GLY A 45 20.22 7.31 -20.36
N ASN A 46 19.56 6.60 -21.28
CA ASN A 46 18.49 7.15 -22.11
C ASN A 46 17.11 6.79 -21.55
N PRO A 47 16.16 7.74 -21.45
CA PRO A 47 14.83 7.45 -20.95
C PRO A 47 14.04 6.58 -21.94
N SER A 48 13.38 5.54 -21.41
CA SER A 48 12.40 4.75 -22.15
C SER A 48 11.14 5.57 -22.44
N LEU A 49 10.27 4.99 -23.26
CA LEU A 49 8.90 5.48 -23.39
C LEU A 49 8.22 5.57 -22.01
N PRO A 50 7.43 6.61 -21.77
CA PRO A 50 6.74 6.78 -20.50
C PRO A 50 5.63 5.74 -20.36
N PHE A 51 5.42 5.26 -19.14
CA PHE A 51 4.32 4.40 -18.76
C PHE A 51 3.62 4.95 -17.52
N TYR A 52 2.40 4.49 -17.32
CA TYR A 52 1.54 4.88 -16.22
C TYR A 52 1.47 3.70 -15.25
N PRO A 53 1.83 3.89 -13.97
CA PRO A 53 1.59 2.86 -12.97
C PRO A 53 0.07 2.65 -12.83
N GLN A 54 -0.32 1.46 -12.39
CA GLN A 54 -1.71 1.15 -12.03
C GLN A 54 -1.89 1.02 -10.51
N ARG A 55 -0.79 1.00 -9.78
CA ARG A 55 -0.71 0.86 -8.33
C ARG A 55 0.62 1.37 -7.82
N GLY A 56 0.73 1.44 -6.50
CA GLY A 56 1.94 1.75 -5.77
C GLY A 56 2.07 3.22 -5.41
N LEU A 57 3.10 3.50 -4.62
CA LEU A 57 3.46 4.80 -4.10
C LEU A 57 4.87 5.15 -4.56
N ARG A 58 5.08 6.40 -4.97
CA ARG A 58 6.39 6.85 -5.49
C ARG A 58 7.41 6.94 -4.37
N GLN A 59 8.49 6.16 -4.45
CA GLN A 59 9.63 6.32 -3.55
C GLN A 59 10.34 7.65 -3.78
N GLY A 60 10.76 8.31 -2.70
CA GLY A 60 11.32 9.66 -2.74
C GLY A 60 10.28 10.78 -2.75
N ASP A 61 8.98 10.44 -2.83
CA ASP A 61 7.90 11.40 -2.58
C ASP A 61 7.70 11.58 -1.07
N PRO A 62 7.70 12.82 -0.54
CA PRO A 62 7.51 13.05 0.90
C PRO A 62 6.15 12.58 1.42
N LEU A 63 5.12 12.46 0.56
CA LEU A 63 3.79 12.00 0.98
C LEU A 63 3.71 10.48 1.10
N SER A 64 4.45 9.74 0.27
CA SER A 64 4.36 8.28 0.17
C SER A 64 4.58 7.54 1.49
N PRO A 65 5.56 7.90 2.36
CA PRO A 65 5.75 7.22 3.64
C PRO A 65 4.52 7.29 4.55
N TYR A 66 3.84 8.44 4.60
CA TYR A 66 2.65 8.62 5.42
C TYR A 66 1.48 7.79 4.91
N LEU A 67 1.22 7.83 3.60
CA LEU A 67 0.16 7.02 2.99
C LEU A 67 0.43 5.52 3.18
N PHE A 68 1.69 5.09 3.10
CA PHE A 68 2.07 3.72 3.35
C PHE A 68 1.78 3.29 4.79
N ILE A 69 2.11 4.12 5.79
CA ILE A 69 1.86 3.82 7.20
C ILE A 69 0.36 3.67 7.46
N LEU A 70 -0.48 4.57 6.93
CA LEU A 70 -1.93 4.48 7.10
C LEU A 70 -2.48 3.16 6.52
N CYS A 71 -2.05 2.79 5.31
CA CYS A 71 -2.42 1.51 4.70
C CYS A 71 -1.93 0.31 5.51
N ALA A 72 -0.71 0.37 6.03
CA ALA A 72 -0.13 -0.72 6.82
C ALA A 72 -0.86 -0.92 8.15
N ASP A 73 -1.27 0.17 8.81
CA ASP A 73 -2.03 0.14 10.07
C ASP A 73 -3.41 -0.50 9.87
N VAL A 74 -4.16 -0.04 8.85
CA VAL A 74 -5.46 -0.64 8.50
C VAL A 74 -5.32 -2.11 8.10
N LEU A 75 -4.32 -2.46 7.30
CA LEU A 75 -4.07 -3.85 6.89
C LEU A 75 -3.75 -4.74 8.11
N SER A 76 -2.92 -4.25 9.04
CA SER A 76 -2.58 -4.96 10.28
C SER A 76 -3.84 -5.22 11.14
N GLY A 77 -4.72 -4.23 11.26
CA GLY A 77 -6.00 -4.38 11.95
C GLY A 77 -6.91 -5.42 11.28
N LEU A 78 -7.00 -5.41 9.94
CA LEU A 78 -7.79 -6.38 9.18
C LEU A 78 -7.26 -7.81 9.32
N ILE A 79 -5.94 -8.00 9.31
CA ILE A 79 -5.30 -9.30 9.54
C ILE A 79 -5.63 -9.79 10.96
N THR A 80 -5.48 -8.93 11.96
CA THR A 80 -5.79 -9.25 13.36
C THR A 80 -7.26 -9.66 13.52
N GLN A 81 -8.19 -8.92 12.91
CA GLN A 81 -9.61 -9.23 12.95
C GLN A 81 -9.93 -10.56 12.24
N ALA A 82 -9.33 -10.81 11.07
CA ALA A 82 -9.52 -12.05 10.34
C ALA A 82 -9.02 -13.27 11.13
N GLN A 83 -7.91 -13.13 11.86
CA GLN A 83 -7.38 -14.18 12.74
C GLN A 83 -8.32 -14.44 13.94
N GLN A 84 -8.81 -13.39 14.61
CA GLN A 84 -9.77 -13.53 15.71
C GLN A 84 -11.05 -14.25 15.27
N ARG A 85 -11.48 -14.03 14.01
CA ARG A 85 -12.63 -14.70 13.39
C ARG A 85 -12.31 -16.10 12.83
N LYS A 86 -11.07 -16.59 12.99
CA LYS A 86 -10.58 -17.88 12.46
C LYS A 86 -10.72 -18.01 10.94
N LEU A 87 -10.74 -16.89 10.22
CA LEU A 87 -10.75 -16.86 8.75
C LEU A 87 -9.35 -17.10 8.17
N ILE A 88 -8.34 -16.70 8.93
CA ILE A 88 -6.93 -16.96 8.67
C ILE A 88 -6.28 -17.48 9.95
N HIS A 89 -5.15 -18.17 9.77
CA HIS A 89 -4.30 -18.66 10.85
C HIS A 89 -2.89 -18.14 10.58
N GLY A 90 -2.15 -17.82 11.63
CA GLY A 90 -0.76 -17.40 11.48
C GLY A 90 0.14 -18.56 11.09
N ALA A 91 1.38 -18.22 10.70
CA ALA A 91 2.35 -19.21 10.28
C ALA A 91 3.08 -19.82 11.48
N LYS A 92 3.26 -21.14 11.46
CA LYS A 92 4.10 -21.88 12.41
C LYS A 92 5.28 -22.50 11.68
N ILE A 93 6.48 -22.26 12.21
CA ILE A 93 7.72 -22.80 11.63
C ILE A 93 7.95 -24.26 12.07
N ALA A 94 7.43 -24.65 13.24
CA ALA A 94 7.50 -26.00 13.77
C ALA A 94 6.31 -26.31 14.70
N PRO A 95 5.98 -27.60 14.95
CA PRO A 95 5.02 -27.98 15.98
C PRO A 95 5.44 -27.42 17.34
N GLY A 96 4.55 -26.65 17.99
CA GLY A 96 4.83 -25.99 19.27
C GLY A 96 5.48 -24.60 19.18
N ALA A 97 5.88 -24.14 17.99
CA ALA A 97 6.37 -22.77 17.79
C ALA A 97 5.23 -21.75 17.99
N PRO A 98 5.55 -20.52 18.49
CA PRO A 98 4.58 -19.45 18.51
C PRO A 98 4.09 -19.14 17.10
N GLU A 99 2.81 -18.85 17.00
CA GLU A 99 2.16 -18.50 15.74
C GLU A 99 2.51 -17.04 15.41
N ILE A 100 3.12 -16.81 14.25
CA ILE A 100 3.46 -15.46 13.80
C ILE A 100 2.27 -14.93 13.00
N THR A 101 1.73 -13.79 13.44
CA THR A 101 0.64 -13.05 12.79
C THR A 101 1.18 -11.79 12.14
#